data_AF-A0A377GAS6-F1
#
_entry.id   AF-A0A377GAS6-F1
#
_cell.length_a   1.000
_cell.length_b   1.000
_cell.length_c   1.000
_cell.angle_alpha   90.00
_cell.angle_beta   90.00
_cell.angle_gamma   90.00
#
_symmetry.space_group_name_H-M   'P 1'
#
loop_
_entity.id
_entity.type
_entity.pdbx_description
1 polymer ?
#
loop_
_entity_poly.entity_id
_entity_poly.type
_entity_poly.pdbx_seq_one_letter_code
_entity_poly.pdbx_strand_id
1 'polypeptide(L)'
;MVHIHKDLQKSFIIGIKSSRTLALSENDAKNGRYQQVRALELEEDVAHTVWLRGLDFPVRLLKKVFKNENGSTGILYLVSNDMLSSAERL
;
A
#
# COMPACT_ATOMS: atom_id res chain seq x y z
N MET A 1 1.83 -0.29 12.47
CA MET A 1 0.75 0.46 11.79
C MET A 1 -0.42 0.70 12.74
N VAL A 2 -1.03 -0.35 13.32
CA VAL A 2 -2.16 -0.20 14.28
C VAL A 2 -1.82 0.74 15.43
N HIS A 3 -0.72 0.54 16.15
CA HIS A 3 -0.30 1.41 17.26
C HIS A 3 -0.12 2.88 16.84
N ILE A 4 0.52 3.12 15.70
CA ILE A 4 0.75 4.49 15.16
C ILE A 4 -0.59 5.17 14.85
N HIS A 5 -1.52 4.45 14.24
CA HIS A 5 -2.81 4.99 13.84
C HIS A 5 -3.78 5.14 15.01
N LYS A 6 -3.94 4.11 15.85
CA LYS A 6 -4.99 4.05 16.88
C LYS A 6 -4.55 4.57 18.23
N ASP A 7 -3.33 4.28 18.65
CA ASP A 7 -2.88 4.65 19.99
C ASP A 7 -2.20 6.03 19.97
N LEU A 8 -1.37 6.27 18.95
CA LEU A 8 -0.64 7.54 18.80
C LEU A 8 -1.40 8.59 17.97
N GLN A 9 -2.44 8.19 17.23
CA GLN A 9 -3.24 9.08 16.37
C GLN A 9 -2.38 9.88 15.37
N LYS A 10 -1.36 9.23 14.77
CA LYS A 10 -0.45 9.84 13.80
C LYS A 10 -0.65 9.28 12.38
N SER A 11 -0.32 10.13 11.40
CA SER A 11 -0.16 9.70 10.02
C SER A 11 1.18 8.97 9.82
N PHE A 12 1.23 8.03 8.89
CA PHE A 12 2.45 7.33 8.49
C PHE A 12 2.54 7.16 6.98
N ILE A 13 3.76 7.08 6.47
CA ILE A 13 4.08 6.55 5.14
C ILE A 13 5.18 5.50 5.35
N ILE A 14 4.93 4.25 4.94
CA ILE A 14 5.82 3.12 5.22
C ILE A 14 6.01 2.28 3.96
N GLY A 15 7.26 1.93 3.64
CA GLY A 15 7.56 0.94 2.60
C GLY A 15 7.20 -0.48 3.03
N ILE A 16 6.52 -1.22 2.16
CA ILE A 16 6.13 -2.62 2.41
C ILE A 16 6.80 -3.59 1.44
N LYS A 17 7.03 -4.82 1.92
CA LYS A 17 7.52 -5.91 1.08
C LYS A 17 6.46 -6.30 0.05
N SER A 18 6.91 -6.64 -1.15
CA SER A 18 6.06 -7.09 -2.25
C SER A 18 5.31 -8.42 -1.98
N SER A 19 5.75 -9.19 -0.97
CA SER A 19 5.10 -10.41 -0.48
C SER A 19 3.95 -10.16 0.49
N ARG A 20 3.71 -8.91 0.92
CA ARG A 20 2.52 -8.56 1.72
C ARG A 20 1.26 -8.82 0.91
N THR A 21 0.19 -9.19 1.59
CA THR A 21 -1.09 -9.52 0.95
C THR A 21 -2.13 -8.46 1.26
N LEU A 22 -2.90 -8.05 0.25
CA LEU A 22 -3.95 -7.04 0.36
C LEU A 22 -5.19 -7.42 -0.46
N ALA A 23 -6.30 -6.75 -0.15
CA ALA A 23 -7.52 -6.77 -0.94
C ALA A 23 -7.77 -5.38 -1.55
N LEU A 24 -8.26 -5.34 -2.80
CA LEU A 24 -8.54 -4.10 -3.53
C LEU A 24 -9.91 -3.50 -3.22
N SER A 25 -10.77 -4.26 -2.53
CA SER A 25 -12.07 -3.82 -2.08
C SER A 25 -12.35 -4.29 -0.65
N GLU A 26 -13.22 -3.57 0.05
CA GLU A 26 -13.68 -3.99 1.38
C GLU A 26 -14.39 -5.34 1.32
N ASN A 27 -15.15 -5.59 0.24
CA ASN A 27 -15.84 -6.85 0.04
C ASN A 27 -14.84 -8.02 -0.06
N ASP A 28 -13.76 -7.86 -0.82
CA ASP A 28 -12.71 -8.87 -0.91
C ASP A 28 -12.02 -9.09 0.45
N ALA A 29 -11.77 -8.01 1.19
CA ALA A 29 -11.17 -8.07 2.52
C ALA A 29 -12.06 -8.87 3.50
N LYS A 30 -13.37 -8.58 3.52
CA LYS A 30 -14.37 -9.27 4.34
C LYS A 30 -14.50 -10.75 4.00
N ASN A 31 -14.31 -11.10 2.73
CA ASN A 31 -14.38 -12.48 2.24
C ASN A 31 -13.03 -13.22 2.26
N GLY A 32 -11.98 -12.64 2.87
CA GLY A 32 -10.67 -13.31 2.94
C GLY A 32 -9.91 -13.37 1.62
N ARG A 33 -10.35 -12.65 0.58
CA ARG A 33 -9.76 -12.63 -0.76
C ARG A 33 -8.60 -11.63 -0.81
N TYR A 34 -7.44 -12.10 -0.38
CA TYR A 34 -6.20 -11.31 -0.42
C TYR A 34 -5.22 -11.87 -1.44
N GLN A 35 -4.49 -10.98 -2.09
CA GLN A 35 -3.46 -11.31 -3.08
C GLN A 35 -2.14 -10.64 -2.70
N GLN A 36 -1.01 -11.23 -3.07
CA GLN A 36 0.29 -10.59 -2.84
C GLN A 36 0.39 -9.32 -3.69
N VAL A 37 0.98 -8.26 -3.13
CA VAL A 37 1.16 -6.97 -3.82
C VAL A 37 1.85 -7.16 -5.18
N ARG A 38 2.89 -7.99 -5.24
CA ARG A 38 3.61 -8.29 -6.50
C ARG A 38 2.78 -9.01 -7.57
N ALA A 39 1.67 -9.64 -7.20
CA ALA A 39 0.80 -10.35 -8.14
C ALA A 39 -0.28 -9.44 -8.73
N LEU A 40 -0.39 -8.20 -8.24
CA LEU A 40 -1.35 -7.21 -8.70
C LEU A 40 -0.74 -6.34 -9.79
N GLU A 41 -1.50 -6.12 -10.85
CA GLU A 41 -1.20 -5.11 -11.86
C GLU A 41 -1.62 -3.75 -11.32
N LEU A 42 -0.69 -3.10 -10.62
CA LEU A 42 -0.86 -1.74 -10.11
C LEU A 42 -0.20 -0.75 -11.07
N GLU A 43 -0.94 0.30 -11.39
CA GLU A 43 -0.43 1.45 -12.12
C GLU A 43 0.60 2.19 -11.26
N GLU A 44 1.66 2.67 -11.92
CA GLU A 44 2.64 3.55 -11.28
C GLU A 44 2.02 4.93 -11.04
N ASP A 45 2.40 5.57 -9.94
CA ASP A 45 1.94 6.91 -9.56
C ASP A 45 0.41 7.05 -9.47
N VAL A 46 -0.28 5.94 -9.20
CA VAL A 46 -1.69 5.90 -8.86
C VAL A 46 -1.85 5.42 -7.43
N ALA A 47 -2.55 6.21 -6.62
CA ALA A 47 -2.83 5.89 -5.24
C ALA A 47 -4.14 5.09 -5.13
N HIS A 48 -4.02 3.84 -4.71
CA HIS A 48 -5.14 2.90 -4.56
C HIS A 48 -5.57 2.80 -3.09
N THR A 49 -6.87 2.70 -2.84
CA THR A 49 -7.37 2.34 -1.51
C THR A 49 -7.40 0.82 -1.38
N VAL A 50 -6.71 0.28 -0.37
CA VAL A 50 -6.55 -1.17 -0.18
C VAL A 50 -6.72 -1.57 1.28
N TRP A 51 -7.00 -2.85 1.50
CA TRP A 51 -7.05 -3.47 2.83
C TRP A 51 -5.87 -4.44 2.98
N LEU A 52 -4.89 -4.07 3.80
CA LEU A 52 -3.78 -4.97 4.13
C LEU A 52 -4.26 -6.06 5.09
N ARG A 53 -3.87 -7.31 4.82
CA ARG A 53 -4.17 -8.43 5.73
C ARG A 53 -3.59 -8.15 7.12
N GLY A 54 -4.46 -8.22 8.14
CA GLY A 54 -4.09 -7.97 9.54
C GLY A 54 -4.24 -6.51 9.99
N LEU A 55 -4.65 -5.60 9.10
CA LEU A 55 -5.18 -4.29 9.49
C LEU A 55 -6.70 -4.31 9.41
N ASP A 56 -7.34 -3.61 10.34
CA ASP A 56 -8.80 -3.45 10.40
C ASP A 56 -9.27 -2.09 9.85
N PHE A 57 -8.37 -1.36 9.19
CA PHE A 57 -8.63 -0.10 8.49
C PHE A 57 -7.98 -0.11 7.10
N PRO A 58 -8.55 0.60 6.11
CA PRO A 58 -7.94 0.75 4.80
C PRO A 58 -6.72 1.66 4.84
N VAL A 59 -5.86 1.52 3.84
CA VAL A 59 -4.70 2.39 3.61
C VAL A 59 -4.64 2.78 2.14
N ARG A 60 -3.94 3.88 1.84
CA ARG A 60 -3.50 4.22 0.48
C ARG A 60 -2.27 3.40 0.14
N LEU A 61 -2.22 2.83 -1.05
CA LEU A 61 -1.08 2.13 -1.63
C LEU A 61 -0.60 2.87 -2.86
N LEU A 62 0.71 3.07 -2.96
CA LEU A 62 1.38 3.65 -4.12
C LEU A 62 2.49 2.72 -4.58
N LYS A 63 2.60 2.52 -5.89
CA LYS A 63 3.71 1.84 -6.54
C LYS A 63 4.58 2.89 -7.23
N LYS A 64 5.87 2.93 -6.90
CA LYS A 64 6.88 3.70 -7.63
C LYS A 64 7.87 2.77 -8.30
N VAL A 65 8.19 3.04 -9.55
CA VAL A 65 9.19 2.31 -10.32
C VAL A 65 10.40 3.23 -10.49
N PHE A 66 11.59 2.70 -10.21
CA PHE A 66 12.81 3.48 -10.32
C PHE A 66 13.86 2.73 -11.12
N LYS A 67 14.67 3.49 -11.85
CA LYS A 67 15.81 2.93 -12.59
C LYS A 67 17.06 3.08 -11.74
N ASN A 68 17.69 1.95 -11.45
CA ASN A 68 18.98 1.90 -10.76
C ASN A 68 20.10 2.34 -11.71
N GLU A 69 21.24 2.75 -11.15
CA GLU A 69 22.41 3.19 -11.93
C GLU A 69 22.90 2.12 -12.91
N ASN A 70 22.79 0.84 -12.53
CA ASN A 70 23.15 -0.30 -13.39
C ASN A 70 22.10 -0.62 -14.47
N GLY A 71 21.09 0.23 -14.65
CA GLY A 71 20.03 0.08 -15.65
C GLY A 71 18.90 -0.87 -15.26
N SER A 72 19.00 -1.58 -14.13
CA SER A 72 17.91 -2.43 -13.63
C SER A 72 16.77 -1.60 -13.05
N THR A 73 15.58 -2.21 -12.95
CA THR A 73 14.39 -1.57 -12.39
C THR A 73 14.13 -2.07 -10.97
N GLY A 74 13.97 -1.12 -10.04
CA GLY A 74 13.45 -1.39 -8.71
C GLY A 74 11.98 -0.97 -8.59
N ILE A 75 11.26 -1.60 -7.66
CA ILE A 75 9.87 -1.30 -7.35
C ILE A 75 9.76 -1.02 -5.85
N LEU A 76 9.17 0.12 -5.49
CA LEU A 76 8.85 0.49 -4.13
C LEU A 76 7.33 0.54 -3.96
N TYR A 77 6.84 -0.15 -2.93
CA TYR A 77 5.44 -0.09 -2.53
C TYR A 77 5.34 0.69 -1.22
N LEU A 78 4.63 1.82 -1.25
CA LEU A 78 4.41 2.68 -0.10
C LEU A 78 2.96 2.55 0.36
N VAL A 79 2.74 2.54 1.68
CA VAL A 79 1.40 2.63 2.24
C VAL A 79 1.27 3.76 3.25
N SER A 80 0.09 4.38 3.26
CA SER A 80 -0.23 5.48 4.17
C SER A 80 -1.66 5.36 4.72
N ASN A 81 -1.86 5.79 5.96
CA ASN A 81 -3.20 5.96 6.53
C ASN A 81 -3.80 7.36 6.25
N ASP A 82 -3.08 8.23 5.55
CA ASP A 82 -3.66 9.49 5.06
C ASP A 82 -4.50 9.24 3.80
N MET A 83 -5.81 9.14 4.00
CA MET A 83 -6.78 8.83 2.95
C MET A 83 -7.03 10.00 1.98
N LEU A 84 -6.57 11.21 2.30
CA LEU A 84 -6.75 12.41 1.48
C LEU A 84 -5.57 12.67 0.56
N SER A 85 -4.44 11.98 0.76
CA SER A 85 -3.24 12.19 -0.05
C SER A 85 -3.35 11.54 -1.45
N SER A 86 -2.86 12.28 -2.44
CA SER A 86 -2.68 11.86 -3.83
C SER A 86 -1.31 11.20 -4.02
N ALA A 87 -1.06 10.62 -5.20
CA ALA A 87 0.25 10.06 -5.54
C ALA A 87 1.39 11.09 -5.49
N GLU A 88 1.12 12.35 -5.83
CA GLU A 88 2.09 13.44 -5.71
C GLU A 88 2.44 13.79 -4.26
N ARG A 89 1.48 13.55 -3.33
CA ARG A 89 1.62 13.88 -1.91
C ARG A 89 2.04 12.68 -1.06
N LEU A 90 2.29 11.51 -1.67
CA LEU A 90 2.73 10.25 -1.07
C LEU A 90 4.15 9.85 -1.52
#